data_AF-A0A3D3B6B0-F1
#
_entry.id   AF-A0A3D3B6B0-F1
#
_cell.length_a   1.000
_cell.length_b   1.000
_cell.length_c   1.000
_cell.angle_alpha   90.00
_cell.angle_beta   90.00
_cell.angle_gamma   90.00
#
_symmetry.space_group_name_H-M   'P 1'
#
loop_
_entity.id
_entity.type
_entity.pdbx_description
1 polymer ?
#
loop_
_entity_poly.entity_id
_entity_poly.type
_entity_poly.pdbx_seq_one_letter_code
_entity_poly.pdbx_strand_id
1 'polypeptide(L)'
;GIKTANIPIVVGVPLPESLMRAKRPLIVGLIATTDRISQVRENRELGSTPGYDRSDYTDRASIAEELKYARALCARNNWPIIDVTRRSIEETAAAIVALRVKLR
;
A
#
# COMPACT_ATOMS: atom_id res chain seq x y z
N GLY A 1 22.89 2.76 1.95
CA GLY A 1 21.46 2.73 1.60
C GLY A 1 20.87 1.35 1.85
N ILE A 2 19.55 1.24 1.96
CA ILE A 2 18.81 -0.02 2.10
C ILE A 2 18.26 -0.40 0.73
N LYS A 3 18.46 -1.66 0.28
CA LYS A 3 17.82 -2.15 -0.95
C LYS A 3 16.34 -2.43 -0.65
N THR A 4 15.44 -1.81 -1.41
CA THR A 4 13.99 -1.93 -1.25
C THR A 4 13.34 -2.25 -2.59
N ALA A 5 12.14 -2.81 -2.55
CA ALA A 5 11.29 -3.05 -3.72
C ALA A 5 9.85 -2.68 -3.35
N ASN A 6 9.13 -2.05 -4.28
CA ASN A 6 7.72 -1.70 -4.12
C ASN A 6 6.87 -2.70 -4.89
N ILE A 7 5.92 -3.35 -4.22
CA ILE A 7 5.02 -4.33 -4.82
C ILE A 7 3.59 -3.81 -4.65
N PRO A 8 2.88 -3.46 -5.74
CA PRO A 8 1.49 -3.06 -5.65
C PRO A 8 0.63 -4.26 -5.25
N ILE A 9 -0.38 -4.00 -4.40
CA ILE A 9 -1.38 -5.00 -4.03
C ILE A 9 -2.62 -4.75 -4.89
N VAL A 10 -3.01 -5.74 -5.68
CA VAL A 10 -4.21 -5.69 -6.51
C VAL A 10 -5.06 -6.91 -6.22
N VAL A 11 -6.37 -6.72 -6.01
CA VAL A 11 -7.30 -7.81 -5.72
C VAL A 11 -7.32 -8.78 -6.92
N GLY A 12 -7.24 -10.09 -6.64
CA GLY A 12 -7.23 -11.13 -7.67
C GLY A 12 -5.89 -11.35 -8.37
N VAL A 13 -4.89 -10.48 -8.15
CA VAL A 13 -3.54 -10.68 -8.67
C VAL A 13 -2.69 -11.36 -7.59
N PRO A 14 -2.11 -12.55 -7.86
CA PRO A 14 -1.25 -13.21 -6.91
C PRO A 14 0.03 -12.39 -6.68
N LEU A 15 0.54 -12.41 -5.44
CA LEU A 15 1.82 -11.80 -5.14
C LEU A 15 2.96 -12.55 -5.85
N PRO A 16 4.06 -11.86 -6.21
CA PRO A 16 5.21 -12.51 -6.84
C PRO A 16 5.77 -13.62 -5.95
N GLU A 17 6.03 -14.80 -6.51
CA GLU A 17 6.58 -15.92 -5.75
C GLU A 17 7.96 -15.61 -5.12
N SER A 18 8.71 -14.68 -5.73
CA SER A 18 9.98 -14.19 -5.20
C SER A 18 9.84 -13.54 -3.82
N LEU A 19 8.69 -12.94 -3.52
CA LEU A 19 8.38 -12.38 -2.21
C LEU A 19 8.26 -13.50 -1.16
N MET A 20 7.60 -14.60 -1.52
CA MET A 20 7.42 -15.76 -0.63
C MET A 20 8.73 -16.54 -0.42
N ARG A 21 9.61 -16.57 -1.42
CA ARG A 21 10.93 -17.24 -1.34
C ARG A 21 12.03 -16.38 -0.72
N ALA A 22 11.78 -15.10 -0.45
CA ALA A 22 12.79 -14.21 0.10
C ALA A 22 13.24 -14.69 1.49
N LYS A 23 14.55 -14.73 1.73
CA LYS A 23 15.12 -15.18 3.01
C LYS A 23 15.24 -14.01 3.97
N ARG A 24 14.46 -14.04 5.06
CA ARG A 24 14.42 -13.02 6.13
C ARG A 24 14.17 -11.57 5.61
N PRO A 25 13.19 -11.33 4.70
CA PRO A 25 12.84 -9.97 4.33
C PRO A 25 12.10 -9.28 5.47
N LEU A 26 12.32 -7.96 5.61
CA LEU A 26 11.33 -7.12 6.29
C LEU A 26 10.28 -6.74 5.25
N ILE A 27 9.07 -7.27 5.41
CA ILE A 27 7.92 -6.92 4.57
C ILE A 27 7.03 -6.01 5.41
N VAL A 28 6.64 -4.85 4.86
CA VAL A 28 5.81 -3.87 5.53
C VAL A 28 4.66 -3.50 4.61
N GLY A 29 3.43 -3.64 5.09
CA GLY A 29 2.25 -3.15 4.39
C GLY A 29 2.11 -1.63 4.57
N LEU A 30 1.98 -0.89 3.47
CA LEU A 30 1.68 0.54 3.50
C LEU A 30 0.23 0.75 3.11
N ILE A 31 -0.53 1.44 3.94
CA ILE A 31 -1.94 1.72 3.73
C ILE A 31 -2.22 3.21 3.89
N ALA A 32 -3.26 3.70 3.23
CA ALA A 32 -3.78 5.05 3.43
C ALA A 32 -5.31 5.01 3.49
N THR A 33 -5.92 6.11 3.90
CA THR A 33 -7.38 6.28 3.86
C THR A 33 -7.90 6.25 2.42
N THR A 34 -9.14 5.78 2.25
CA THR A 34 -9.82 5.74 0.95
C THR A 34 -9.82 7.10 0.27
N ASP A 35 -10.14 8.18 1.01
CA ASP A 35 -10.13 9.54 0.46
C ASP A 35 -8.75 9.96 -0.03
N ARG A 36 -7.68 9.60 0.70
CA ARG A 36 -6.31 9.92 0.28
C ARG A 36 -5.91 9.16 -0.98
N ILE A 37 -6.30 7.89 -1.09
CA ILE A 37 -6.00 7.08 -2.29
C ILE A 37 -6.76 7.62 -3.50
N SER A 38 -8.06 7.88 -3.35
CA SER A 38 -8.92 8.43 -4.40
C SER A 38 -8.36 9.77 -4.90
N GLN A 39 -8.00 10.70 -4.00
CA GLN A 39 -7.37 11.97 -4.38
C GLN A 39 -6.04 11.78 -5.13
N VAL A 40 -5.21 10.81 -4.74
CA VAL A 40 -3.92 10.55 -5.42
C VAL A 40 -4.14 9.92 -6.80
N ARG A 41 -5.16 9.06 -6.96
CA ARG A 41 -5.54 8.48 -8.27
C ARG A 41 -6.09 9.56 -9.19
N GLU A 42 -7.01 10.38 -8.69
CA GLU A 42 -7.59 11.52 -9.41
C GLU A 42 -6.50 12.50 -9.87
N ASN A 43 -5.55 12.87 -9.01
CA ASN A 43 -4.43 13.75 -9.40
C ASN A 43 -3.53 13.16 -10.49
N ARG A 44 -3.48 11.84 -10.65
CA ARG A 44 -2.78 11.18 -11.77
C ARG A 44 -3.63 11.20 -13.04
N GLU A 45 -4.94 11.05 -12.91
CA GLU A 45 -5.90 11.04 -14.01
C GLU A 45 -6.20 12.44 -14.55
N LEU A 46 -6.17 13.50 -13.72
CA LEU A 46 -6.38 14.90 -14.14
C LEU A 46 -5.32 15.42 -15.15
N GLY A 47 -4.25 14.66 -15.40
CA GLY A 47 -3.37 14.85 -16.58
C GLY A 47 -3.98 14.36 -17.90
N SER A 48 -5.18 13.79 -17.89
CA SER A 48 -5.94 13.19 -18.99
C SER A 48 -7.45 13.38 -18.74
N THR A 49 -8.00 14.51 -19.22
CA THR A 49 -9.41 14.94 -19.32
C THR A 49 -10.47 14.28 -18.40
N PRO A 50 -11.14 15.04 -17.50
CA PRO A 50 -12.14 14.49 -16.58
C PRO A 50 -13.54 14.33 -17.17
N GLY A 51 -14.26 13.29 -16.71
CA GLY A 51 -15.71 13.12 -16.81
C GLY A 51 -16.22 12.45 -15.54
N TYR A 52 -16.98 13.17 -14.71
CA TYR A 52 -17.21 12.85 -13.28
C TYR A 52 -18.67 12.45 -13.00
N ASP A 53 -18.84 11.48 -12.09
CA ASP A 53 -19.93 11.32 -11.10
C ASP A 53 -20.24 9.84 -10.77
N ARG A 54 -20.09 8.92 -11.73
CA ARG A 54 -20.36 7.48 -11.49
C ARG A 54 -19.09 6.65 -11.28
N SER A 55 -17.96 7.10 -11.84
CA SER A 55 -16.65 6.49 -11.65
C SER A 55 -16.19 6.61 -10.20
N ASP A 56 -16.39 7.75 -9.54
CA ASP A 56 -15.77 8.03 -8.24
C ASP A 56 -16.37 7.23 -7.09
N TYR A 57 -17.69 7.03 -7.10
CA TYR A 57 -18.34 6.16 -6.13
C TYR A 57 -17.89 4.70 -6.29
N THR A 58 -17.73 4.26 -7.55
CA THR A 58 -17.25 2.92 -7.89
C THR A 58 -15.77 2.75 -7.51
N ASP A 59 -14.94 3.78 -7.71
CA ASP A 59 -13.52 3.77 -7.33
C ASP A 59 -13.35 3.72 -5.81
N ARG A 60 -14.11 4.51 -5.04
CA ARG A 60 -14.07 4.45 -3.56
C ARG A 60 -14.45 3.08 -3.02
N ALA A 61 -15.50 2.45 -3.56
CA ALA A 61 -15.89 1.09 -3.18
C ALA A 61 -14.79 0.08 -3.52
N SER A 62 -14.15 0.23 -4.68
CA SER A 62 -13.05 -0.64 -5.13
C SER A 62 -11.80 -0.47 -4.25
N ILE A 63 -11.42 0.77 -3.93
CA ILE A 63 -10.32 1.09 -3.00
C ILE A 63 -10.58 0.49 -1.62
N ALA A 64 -11.82 0.54 -1.12
CA ALA A 64 -12.16 -0.05 0.17
C ALA A 64 -11.95 -1.57 0.18
N GLU A 65 -12.32 -2.27 -0.90
CA GLU A 65 -12.05 -3.70 -1.04
C GLU A 65 -10.55 -4.01 -1.19
N GLU A 66 -9.79 -3.19 -1.92
CA GLU A 66 -8.33 -3.30 -1.99
C GLU A 66 -7.67 -3.14 -0.61
N LEU A 67 -8.08 -2.13 0.17
CA LEU A 67 -7.58 -1.91 1.53
C LEU A 67 -7.89 -3.08 2.46
N LYS A 68 -9.12 -3.61 2.38
CA LYS A 68 -9.55 -4.78 3.15
C LYS A 68 -8.71 -6.01 2.80
N TYR A 69 -8.48 -6.25 1.50
CA TYR A 69 -7.62 -7.32 1.01
C TYR A 69 -6.18 -7.15 1.51
N ALA A 70 -5.60 -5.96 1.39
CA ALA A 70 -4.24 -5.65 1.84
C ALA A 70 -4.07 -5.89 3.36
N ARG A 71 -5.04 -5.46 4.18
CA ARG A 71 -5.02 -5.71 5.63
C ARG A 71 -5.09 -7.19 5.95
N ALA A 72 -5.99 -7.93 5.30
CA ALA A 72 -6.13 -9.36 5.51
C ALA A 72 -4.85 -10.12 5.09
N LEU A 73 -4.23 -9.72 3.99
CA LEU A 73 -2.98 -10.30 3.49
C LEU A 73 -1.83 -10.08 4.48
N CYS A 74 -1.67 -8.86 4.99
CA CYS A 74 -0.65 -8.55 5.97
C CYS A 74 -0.89 -9.31 7.29
N ALA A 75 -2.14 -9.39 7.76
CA ALA A 75 -2.50 -10.13 8.97
C ALA A 75 -2.17 -11.63 8.84
N ARG A 76 -2.50 -12.26 7.71
CA ARG A 76 -2.22 -13.69 7.47
C ARG A 76 -0.72 -14.02 7.48
N ASN A 77 0.11 -13.09 7.03
CA ASN A 77 1.56 -13.27 6.96
C ASN A 77 2.32 -12.62 8.13
N ASN A 78 1.60 -12.09 9.11
CA ASN A 78 2.17 -11.35 10.26
C ASN A 78 3.09 -10.19 9.83
N TRP A 79 2.74 -9.50 8.76
CA TRP A 79 3.47 -8.33 8.29
C TRP A 79 3.00 -7.05 8.99
N PRO A 80 3.91 -6.23 9.54
CA PRO A 80 3.55 -4.95 10.12
C PRO A 80 2.92 -4.03 9.08
N ILE A 81 1.93 -3.26 9.52
CA ILE A 81 1.22 -2.28 8.69
C ILE A 81 1.56 -0.88 9.18
N ILE A 82 1.83 0.04 8.25
CA ILE A 82 2.02 1.47 8.52
C ILE A 82 0.97 2.26 7.75
N ASP A 83 0.23 3.09 8.48
CA ASP A 83 -0.65 4.09 7.88
C ASP A 83 0.16 5.33 7.46
N VAL A 84 0.16 5.60 6.16
CA VAL A 84 0.92 6.70 5.52
C VAL A 84 0.04 7.89 5.14
N THR A 85 -1.24 7.91 5.53
CA THR A 85 -2.23 8.92 5.10
C THR A 85 -1.76 10.36 5.27
N ARG A 86 -1.09 10.67 6.39
CA ARG A 86 -0.60 12.00 6.74
C ARG A 86 0.89 12.00 7.09
N ARG A 87 1.63 10.99 6.66
CA ARG A 87 3.06 10.88 6.93
C ARG A 87 3.87 11.41 5.76
N SER A 88 4.98 12.06 6.05
CA SER A 88 5.99 12.34 5.04
C SER A 88 6.71 11.06 4.59
N ILE A 89 7.47 11.15 3.50
CA ILE A 89 8.30 10.04 3.03
C ILE A 89 9.36 9.68 4.08
N GLU A 90 9.97 10.69 4.69
CA GLU A 90 10.99 10.58 5.73
C GLU A 90 10.45 9.92 6.99
N GLU A 91 9.26 10.32 7.46
CA GLU A 91 8.61 9.72 8.63
C GLU A 91 8.24 8.26 8.38
N THR A 92 7.76 7.95 7.17
CA THR A 92 7.45 6.58 6.76
C THR A 92 8.71 5.73 6.72
N ALA A 93 9.79 6.25 6.14
CA ALA A 93 11.08 5.56 6.09
C ALA A 93 11.63 5.30 7.49
N ALA A 94 11.58 6.28 8.39
CA ALA A 94 12.03 6.15 9.77
C ALA A 94 11.25 5.03 10.51
N ALA A 95 9.93 4.98 10.33
CA ALA A 95 9.09 3.93 10.90
C ALA A 95 9.43 2.53 10.37
N ILE A 96 9.69 2.38 9.06
CA ILE A 96 10.13 1.11 8.47
C ILE A 96 11.49 0.68 9.03
N VAL A 97 12.44 1.60 9.13
CA VAL A 97 13.78 1.31 9.66
C VAL A 97 13.71 0.88 11.12
N ALA A 98 12.85 1.50 11.93
CA ALA A 98 12.67 1.12 13.33
C ALA A 98 12.15 -0.33 13.49
N LEU A 99 11.31 -0.81 12.58
CA LEU A 99 10.85 -2.21 12.56
C LEU A 99 11.99 -3.19 12.25
N ARG A 100 12.93 -2.81 11.38
CA ARG A 100 14.09 -3.64 11.03
C ARG A 100 15.01 -3.90 12.21
N VAL A 101 15.16 -2.93 13.11
CA VAL A 101 16.02 -3.06 14.30
C VAL A 101 15.48 -4.11 15.28
N LYS A 102 14.15 -4.28 15.35
CA LYS A 102 13.49 -5.27 16.23
C LYS A 102 13.60 -6.73 15.73
N LEU A 103 13.95 -6.93 14.46
CA LEU A 103 14.07 -8.26 13.83
C LEU A 103 15.50 -8.80 13.82
N ARG A 104 16.45 -8.07 14.40
CA ARG A 104 17.87 -8.47 14.50
C ARG A 104 18.16 -9.25 15.77
#